data_AF-A0A0S7X8A9-F1
#
_entry.id   AF-A0A0S7X8A9-F1
#
_cell.length_a   1.000
_cell.length_b   1.000
_cell.length_c   1.000
_cell.angle_alpha   90.00
_cell.angle_beta   90.00
_cell.angle_gamma   90.00
#
_symmetry.space_group_name_H-M   'P 1'
#
loop_
_entity.id
_entity.type
_entity.pdbx_description
1 polymer ?
#
loop_
_entity_poly.entity_id
_entity_poly.type
_entity_poly.pdbx_seq_one_letter_code
_entity_poly.pdbx_strand_id
1 'polypeptide(L)'
;MKILGIAGSNRVGGSSYNLLRTVLEGQSGIEGQVIQVAEVSIRPCELCFERCADPFYFYVPSKFQALLERLSCLDYSTKEKHGEGFSPFSGKPCALICVSASGSTFNAFQMLHHLQEFAFMLKMRVVASKHWPYIGLSAKSGGLGSDAVLREADTIERAKELLEQLVQEVKAAG
;
A
#
# COMPACT_ATOMS: atom_id res chain seq x y z
N MET A 1 -12.33 13.77 -5.09
CA MET A 1 -10.89 13.57 -4.75
C MET A 1 -10.45 12.23 -5.31
N LYS A 2 -9.26 12.11 -5.91
CA LYS A 2 -8.79 10.84 -6.48
C LYS A 2 -7.90 10.08 -5.49
N ILE A 3 -8.22 8.82 -5.20
CA ILE A 3 -7.43 7.96 -4.33
C ILE A 3 -7.14 6.65 -5.04
N LEU A 4 -5.86 6.27 -5.07
CA LEU A 4 -5.41 5.01 -5.65
C LEU A 4 -5.08 4.01 -4.53
N GLY A 5 -5.83 2.92 -4.46
CA GLY A 5 -5.51 1.74 -3.65
C GLY A 5 -4.65 0.76 -4.43
N ILE A 6 -3.60 0.21 -3.81
CA ILE A 6 -2.75 -0.82 -4.42
C ILE A 6 -2.79 -2.07 -3.56
N ALA A 7 -3.36 -3.15 -4.08
CA ALA A 7 -3.42 -4.44 -3.42
C ALA A 7 -2.20 -5.29 -3.81
N GLY A 8 -1.26 -5.46 -2.89
CA GLY A 8 0.02 -6.17 -3.12
C GLY A 8 -0.03 -7.70 -3.10
N SER A 9 -1.20 -8.32 -2.92
CA SER A 9 -1.30 -9.80 -2.88
C SER A 9 -1.19 -10.41 -4.28
N ASN A 10 -0.46 -11.53 -4.40
CA ASN A 10 -0.37 -12.33 -5.62
C ASN A 10 -1.67 -13.11 -5.93
N ARG A 11 -2.66 -13.12 -5.02
CA ARG A 11 -3.93 -13.82 -5.21
C ARG A 11 -4.98 -12.86 -5.74
N VAL A 12 -5.58 -13.17 -6.89
CA VAL A 12 -6.73 -12.43 -7.44
C VAL A 12 -7.90 -12.48 -6.47
N GLY A 13 -8.59 -11.35 -6.25
CA GLY A 13 -9.71 -11.28 -5.31
C GLY A 13 -9.37 -11.61 -3.85
N GLY A 14 -8.12 -11.42 -3.42
CA GLY A 14 -7.66 -11.70 -2.05
C GLY A 14 -8.11 -10.66 -1.02
N SER A 15 -7.86 -10.95 0.27
CA SER A 15 -8.35 -10.15 1.40
C SER A 15 -7.93 -8.67 1.34
N SER A 16 -6.68 -8.36 0.98
CA SER A 16 -6.23 -6.96 0.86
C SER A 16 -6.93 -6.19 -0.27
N TYR A 17 -7.23 -6.86 -1.37
CA TYR A 17 -8.00 -6.28 -2.47
C TYR A 17 -9.45 -6.01 -2.05
N ASN A 18 -10.11 -7.01 -1.44
CA ASN A 18 -11.49 -6.86 -0.99
C ASN A 18 -11.63 -5.77 0.07
N LEU A 19 -10.70 -5.69 1.03
CA LEU A 19 -10.70 -4.63 2.04
C LEU A 19 -10.56 -3.24 1.40
N LEU A 20 -9.57 -3.03 0.52
CA LEU A 20 -9.37 -1.75 -0.17
C LEU A 20 -10.59 -1.36 -1.00
N ARG A 21 -11.13 -2.32 -1.77
CA ARG A 21 -12.31 -2.10 -2.60
C ARG A 21 -13.51 -1.68 -1.76
N THR A 22 -13.84 -2.42 -0.72
CA THR A 22 -14.99 -2.11 0.17
C THR A 22 -14.84 -0.74 0.83
N VAL A 23 -13.64 -0.38 1.29
CA VAL A 23 -13.42 0.89 2.00
C VAL A 23 -13.48 2.08 1.05
N LEU A 24 -12.99 1.95 -0.19
CA LEU A 24 -13.03 3.01 -1.19
C LEU A 24 -14.41 3.17 -1.85
N GLU A 25 -15.09 2.08 -2.20
CA GLU A 25 -16.43 2.12 -2.81
C GLU A 25 -17.49 2.66 -1.83
N GLY A 26 -17.28 2.50 -0.53
CA GLY A 26 -18.23 2.90 0.51
C GLY A 26 -18.21 4.39 0.89
N GLN A 27 -17.37 5.22 0.26
CA GLN A 27 -17.16 6.62 0.68
C GLN A 27 -17.56 7.64 -0.39
N SER A 28 -18.53 8.50 -0.05
CA SER A 28 -18.99 9.57 -0.93
C SER A 28 -17.91 10.64 -1.14
N GLY A 29 -17.76 11.13 -2.38
CA GLY A 29 -16.82 12.23 -2.71
C GLY A 29 -15.38 11.78 -3.02
N ILE A 30 -15.12 10.47 -2.99
CA ILE A 30 -13.86 9.85 -3.38
C ILE A 30 -14.05 9.13 -4.72
N GLU A 31 -13.23 9.49 -5.72
CA GLU A 31 -13.03 8.72 -6.95
C GLU A 31 -11.91 7.71 -6.65
N GLY A 32 -12.30 6.55 -6.15
CA GLY A 32 -11.39 5.47 -5.76
C GLY A 32 -11.11 4.52 -6.92
N GLN A 33 -9.83 4.22 -7.15
CA GLN A 33 -9.40 3.14 -8.04
C GLN A 33 -8.56 2.14 -7.26
N VAL A 34 -8.78 0.85 -7.46
CA VAL A 34 -7.93 -0.20 -6.88
C VAL A 34 -7.17 -0.91 -8.00
N ILE A 35 -5.85 -0.93 -7.90
CA ILE A 35 -4.97 -1.77 -8.72
C ILE A 35 -4.61 -3.00 -7.92
N GLN A 36 -4.86 -4.18 -8.49
CA GLN A 36 -4.42 -5.44 -7.92
C GLN A 36 -3.16 -5.95 -8.63
N VAL A 37 -2.05 -6.12 -7.90
CA VAL A 37 -0.79 -6.54 -8.53
C VAL A 37 -0.83 -7.94 -9.15
N ALA A 38 -1.77 -8.78 -8.71
CA ALA A 38 -1.98 -10.10 -9.28
C ALA A 38 -2.36 -10.03 -10.78
N GLU A 39 -3.09 -8.98 -11.19
CA GLU A 39 -3.69 -8.83 -12.53
C GLU A 39 -2.80 -8.05 -13.51
N VAL A 40 -1.74 -7.40 -13.01
CA VAL A 40 -0.80 -6.66 -13.86
C VAL A 40 0.46 -7.46 -14.16
N SER A 41 0.95 -7.32 -15.38
CA SER A 41 2.20 -7.93 -15.84
C SER A 41 3.40 -7.13 -15.34
N ILE A 42 3.77 -7.36 -14.08
CA ILE A 42 4.91 -6.75 -13.40
C ILE A 42 6.03 -7.79 -13.34
N ARG A 43 7.09 -7.61 -14.16
CA ARG A 43 8.30 -8.46 -14.17
C ARG A 43 9.42 -7.83 -13.34
N PRO A 44 10.36 -8.57 -12.72
CA PRO A 44 11.56 -7.96 -12.15
C PRO A 44 12.28 -7.06 -13.18
N CYS A 45 12.98 -6.03 -12.71
CA CYS A 45 13.78 -5.18 -13.60
C CYS A 45 14.94 -5.98 -14.19
N GLU A 46 15.03 -6.08 -15.52
CA GLU A 46 16.10 -6.82 -16.21
C GLU A 46 17.47 -6.13 -16.06
N LEU A 47 17.50 -4.79 -15.96
CA LEU A 47 18.73 -4.02 -15.73
C LEU A 47 19.28 -4.18 -14.31
N CYS A 48 18.42 -4.48 -13.34
CA CYS A 48 18.79 -4.71 -11.96
C CYS A 48 18.78 -6.21 -11.62
N PHE A 49 18.71 -7.12 -12.60
CA PHE A 49 18.51 -8.54 -12.35
C PHE A 49 19.56 -9.10 -11.38
N GLU A 50 20.83 -8.73 -11.48
CA GLU A 50 21.86 -9.22 -10.54
C GLU A 50 21.75 -8.65 -9.10
N ARG A 51 21.12 -7.48 -8.93
CA ARG A 51 20.90 -6.84 -7.60
C ARG A 51 19.51 -7.12 -7.01
N CYS A 52 18.52 -7.41 -7.85
CA CYS A 52 17.12 -7.63 -7.50
C CYS A 52 16.70 -9.10 -7.60
N ALA A 53 17.51 -9.96 -8.24
CA ALA A 53 17.29 -11.42 -8.26
C ALA A 53 17.89 -12.13 -7.04
N ASP A 54 18.66 -11.43 -6.20
CA ASP A 54 18.92 -11.92 -4.84
C ASP A 54 17.80 -11.40 -3.92
N PRO A 55 16.78 -12.22 -3.70
CA PRO A 55 15.58 -11.74 -3.11
C PRO A 55 15.78 -11.77 -1.60
N PHE A 56 15.94 -10.60 -1.00
CA PHE A 56 15.56 -10.42 0.40
C PHE A 56 14.02 -10.57 0.50
N TYR A 57 13.52 -11.80 0.31
CA TYR A 57 12.11 -12.23 0.31
C TYR A 57 11.46 -12.15 1.69
N PHE A 58 11.78 -11.15 2.51
CA PHE A 58 11.48 -11.30 3.93
C PHE A 58 10.12 -10.72 4.35
N TYR A 59 9.53 -9.77 3.61
CA TYR A 59 8.31 -9.09 4.09
C TYR A 59 7.14 -8.96 3.10
N VAL A 60 7.36 -8.78 1.79
CA VAL A 60 6.29 -8.50 0.82
C VAL A 60 6.21 -9.53 -0.33
N PRO A 61 5.03 -9.73 -0.95
CA PRO A 61 4.90 -10.61 -2.12
C PRO A 61 5.79 -10.17 -3.29
N SER A 62 6.35 -11.12 -4.03
CA SER A 62 7.33 -10.88 -5.10
C SER A 62 6.87 -9.91 -6.20
N LYS A 63 5.62 -9.98 -6.66
CA LYS A 63 5.11 -9.01 -7.65
C LYS A 63 4.97 -7.61 -7.06
N PHE A 64 4.66 -7.51 -5.76
CA PHE A 64 4.56 -6.21 -5.10
C PHE A 64 5.94 -5.59 -4.89
N GLN A 65 6.94 -6.40 -4.53
CA GLN A 65 8.34 -5.98 -4.50
C GLN A 65 8.77 -5.40 -5.87
N ALA A 66 8.50 -6.13 -6.96
CA ALA A 66 8.81 -5.67 -8.32
C ALA A 66 8.02 -4.40 -8.74
N LEU A 67 6.90 -4.10 -8.09
CA LEU A 67 6.21 -2.81 -8.25
C LEU A 67 6.96 -1.71 -7.50
N LEU A 68 7.31 -1.91 -6.23
CA LEU A 68 8.05 -0.92 -5.42
C LEU A 68 9.37 -0.50 -6.10
N GLU A 69 10.09 -1.48 -6.66
CA GLU A 69 11.30 -1.22 -7.45
C GLU A 69 11.03 -0.37 -8.68
N ARG A 70 9.95 -0.66 -9.42
CA ARG A 70 9.55 0.18 -10.57
C ARG A 70 9.22 1.61 -10.17
N LEU A 71 8.56 1.82 -9.02
CA LEU A 71 8.26 3.15 -8.52
C LEU A 71 9.56 3.91 -8.19
N SER A 72 10.55 3.24 -7.59
CA SER A 72 11.89 3.80 -7.36
C SER A 72 12.59 4.18 -8.68
N CYS A 73 12.58 3.29 -9.67
CA CYS A 73 13.13 3.60 -10.99
C CYS A 73 12.40 4.77 -11.67
N LEU A 74 11.09 4.88 -11.50
CA LEU A 74 10.30 6.00 -12.03
C LEU A 74 10.66 7.32 -11.35
N ASP A 75 10.84 7.31 -10.02
CA ASP A 75 11.29 8.48 -9.26
C ASP A 75 12.67 8.94 -9.74
N TYR A 76 13.62 8.02 -9.81
CA TYR A 76 14.97 8.28 -10.31
C TYR A 76 14.96 8.81 -11.75
N SER A 77 14.28 8.13 -12.66
CA SER A 77 14.22 8.53 -14.08
C SER A 77 13.55 9.90 -14.26
N THR A 78 12.53 10.20 -13.44
CA THR A 78 11.89 11.51 -13.44
C THR A 78 12.86 12.59 -12.99
N LYS A 79 13.64 12.34 -11.93
CA LYS A 79 14.69 13.25 -11.47
C LYS A 79 15.75 13.49 -12.54
N GLU A 80 16.27 12.44 -13.18
CA GLU A 80 17.31 12.57 -14.21
C GLU A 80 16.82 13.36 -15.43
N LYS A 81 15.56 13.17 -15.84
CA LYS A 81 14.99 13.81 -17.04
C LYS A 81 14.46 15.22 -16.80
N HIS A 82 13.90 15.48 -15.62
CA HIS A 82 13.13 16.69 -15.35
C HIS A 82 13.71 17.54 -14.22
N GLY A 83 14.66 17.02 -13.45
CA GLY A 83 15.25 17.68 -12.29
C GLY A 83 14.54 17.36 -10.97
N GLU A 84 15.02 17.97 -9.89
CA GLU A 84 14.43 17.78 -8.57
C GLU A 84 13.03 18.44 -8.45
N GLY A 85 12.15 17.85 -7.64
CA GLY A 85 10.80 18.36 -7.40
C GLY A 85 9.73 17.87 -8.38
N PHE A 86 10.10 17.21 -9.48
CA PHE A 86 9.15 16.68 -10.48
C PHE A 86 8.65 15.26 -10.19
N SER A 87 9.12 14.64 -9.10
CA SER A 87 8.69 13.30 -8.69
C SER A 87 7.16 13.21 -8.61
N PRO A 88 6.54 12.17 -9.19
CA PRO A 88 5.09 11.98 -9.10
C PRO A 88 4.66 11.52 -7.70
N PHE A 89 5.58 11.30 -6.76
CA PHE A 89 5.29 10.77 -5.42
C PHE A 89 5.54 11.80 -4.32
N SER A 90 6.51 12.70 -4.52
CA SER A 90 6.97 13.64 -3.50
C SER A 90 5.83 14.47 -2.91
N GLY A 91 5.74 14.49 -1.57
CA GLY A 91 4.75 15.22 -0.80
C GLY A 91 3.35 14.59 -0.76
N LYS A 92 3.07 13.57 -1.58
CA LYS A 92 1.73 12.95 -1.65
C LYS A 92 1.45 12.15 -0.37
N PRO A 93 0.27 12.35 0.26
CA PRO A 93 -0.16 11.51 1.37
C PRO A 93 -0.35 10.06 0.96
N CYS A 94 0.02 9.12 1.83
CA CYS A 94 -0.26 7.70 1.66
C CYS A 94 -0.62 7.03 2.99
N ALA A 95 -1.55 6.08 2.93
CA ALA A 95 -1.92 5.24 4.06
C ALA A 95 -1.46 3.81 3.82
N LEU A 96 -1.00 3.14 4.89
CA LEU A 96 -0.45 1.79 4.81
C LEU A 96 -1.41 0.78 5.45
N ILE A 97 -1.64 -0.34 4.78
CA ILE A 97 -2.49 -1.43 5.26
C ILE A 97 -1.77 -2.75 5.05
N CYS A 98 -1.70 -3.55 6.10
CA CYS A 98 -1.21 -4.92 6.08
C CYS A 98 -2.37 -5.86 6.43
N VAL A 99 -2.65 -6.87 5.60
CA VAL A 99 -3.61 -7.93 5.91
C VAL A 99 -2.87 -9.24 6.17
N SER A 100 -3.11 -9.86 7.32
CA SER A 100 -2.45 -11.11 7.73
C SER A 100 -3.45 -12.08 8.38
N ALA A 101 -3.09 -13.38 8.46
CA ALA A 101 -3.97 -14.38 9.08
C ALA A 101 -4.19 -14.13 10.59
N SER A 102 -3.14 -13.72 11.32
CA SER A 102 -3.17 -13.53 12.78
C SER A 102 -3.69 -12.15 13.20
N GLY A 103 -3.52 -11.11 12.38
CA GLY A 103 -3.87 -9.72 12.75
C GLY A 103 -2.91 -9.06 13.76
N SER A 104 -2.17 -9.85 14.54
CA SER A 104 -1.09 -9.44 15.46
C SER A 104 0.29 -9.91 14.96
N THR A 105 1.42 -9.31 15.28
CA THR A 105 1.76 -7.91 15.64
C THR A 105 3.15 -7.63 15.07
N PHE A 106 4.10 -8.57 15.18
CA PHE A 106 5.48 -8.35 14.69
C PHE A 106 5.61 -8.40 13.17
N ASN A 107 5.14 -9.45 12.50
CA ASN A 107 5.30 -9.55 11.03
C ASN A 107 4.52 -8.45 10.29
N ALA A 108 3.31 -8.13 10.76
CA ALA A 108 2.52 -7.04 10.22
C ALA A 108 3.19 -5.67 10.45
N PHE A 109 3.77 -5.47 11.63
CA PHE A 109 4.55 -4.28 11.96
C PHE A 109 5.81 -4.16 11.11
N GLN A 110 6.58 -5.24 10.93
CA GLN A 110 7.76 -5.26 10.07
C GLN A 110 7.39 -4.95 8.62
N MET A 111 6.28 -5.50 8.10
CA MET A 111 5.81 -5.19 6.76
C MET A 111 5.37 -3.72 6.66
N LEU A 112 4.64 -3.19 7.65
CA LEU A 112 4.25 -1.77 7.66
C LEU A 112 5.48 -0.84 7.75
N HIS A 113 6.48 -1.18 8.54
CA HIS A 113 7.76 -0.47 8.60
C HIS A 113 8.47 -0.48 7.26
N HIS A 114 8.57 -1.65 6.64
CA HIS A 114 9.19 -1.80 5.32
C HIS A 114 8.48 -0.93 4.27
N LEU A 115 7.15 -0.90 4.28
CA LEU A 115 6.37 -0.03 3.40
C LEU A 115 6.55 1.45 3.71
N GLN A 116 6.70 1.81 4.99
CA GLN A 116 7.00 3.18 5.41
C GLN A 116 8.37 3.64 4.91
N GLU A 117 9.41 2.81 5.03
CA GLU A 117 10.75 3.12 4.50
C GLU A 117 10.70 3.36 2.99
N PHE A 118 9.98 2.52 2.25
CA PHE A 118 9.77 2.72 0.82
C PHE A 118 8.99 4.00 0.51
N ALA A 119 7.94 4.31 1.26
CA ALA A 119 7.19 5.54 1.09
C ALA A 119 8.07 6.79 1.33
N PHE A 120 8.92 6.76 2.35
CA PHE A 120 9.86 7.84 2.64
C PHE A 120 10.97 7.96 1.60
N MET A 121 11.48 6.86 1.06
CA MET A 121 12.40 6.87 -0.08
C MET A 121 11.80 7.64 -1.27
N LEU A 122 10.51 7.42 -1.55
CA LEU A 122 9.76 8.12 -2.60
C LEU A 122 9.25 9.51 -2.17
N LYS A 123 9.70 10.02 -1.00
CA LYS A 123 9.33 11.33 -0.42
C LYS A 123 7.82 11.49 -0.21
N MET A 124 7.08 10.39 -0.02
CA MET A 124 5.65 10.43 0.30
C MET A 124 5.43 10.75 1.78
N ARG A 125 4.24 11.24 2.12
CA ARG A 125 3.85 11.54 3.50
C ARG A 125 2.97 10.41 4.05
N VAL A 126 3.54 9.55 4.87
CA VAL A 126 2.79 8.45 5.50
C VAL A 126 1.83 9.02 6.56
N VAL A 127 0.55 8.67 6.43
CA VAL A 127 -0.50 9.06 7.37
C VAL A 127 -0.49 8.11 8.56
N ALA A 128 -0.21 8.65 9.75
CA ALA A 128 -0.18 7.88 10.98
C ALA A 128 -1.61 7.44 11.39
N SER A 129 -1.76 6.16 11.75
CA SER A 129 -3.01 5.65 12.29
C SER A 129 -3.21 6.07 13.74
N LYS A 130 -4.46 6.25 14.16
CA LYS A 130 -4.80 6.51 15.58
C LYS A 130 -4.59 5.29 16.49
N HIS A 131 -4.53 4.11 15.89
CA HIS A 131 -4.43 2.83 16.58
C HIS A 131 -3.06 2.20 16.34
N TRP A 132 -2.56 1.46 17.33
CA TRP A 132 -1.38 0.61 17.16
C TRP A 132 -1.53 -0.25 15.88
N PRO A 133 -0.56 -0.26 14.93
CA PRO A 133 0.84 0.15 15.05
C PRO A 133 1.23 1.64 14.90
N TYR A 134 0.27 2.56 14.83
CA TYR A 134 0.46 4.02 14.57
C TYR A 134 1.10 4.39 13.23
N ILE A 135 1.68 3.43 12.50
CA ILE A 135 2.26 3.61 11.16
C ILE A 135 1.25 3.31 10.04
N GLY A 136 0.19 2.57 10.37
CA GLY A 136 -0.83 2.09 9.44
C GLY A 136 -1.73 1.04 10.08
N LEU A 137 -2.56 0.39 9.27
CA LEU A 137 -3.51 -0.61 9.75
C LEU A 137 -2.93 -2.03 9.64
N SER A 138 -2.94 -2.78 10.75
CA SER A 138 -2.81 -4.24 10.74
C SER A 138 -4.20 -4.88 10.80
N ALA A 139 -4.62 -5.49 9.70
CA ALA A 139 -5.92 -6.14 9.53
C ALA A 139 -5.78 -7.66 9.62
N LYS A 140 -6.77 -8.29 10.26
CA LYS A 140 -6.88 -9.75 10.35
C LYS A 140 -7.73 -10.28 9.19
N SER A 141 -7.26 -11.31 8.52
CA SER A 141 -7.98 -11.91 7.38
C SER A 141 -9.23 -12.69 7.80
N GLY A 142 -9.43 -12.99 9.08
CA GLY A 142 -10.66 -13.62 9.60
C GLY A 142 -10.91 -15.09 9.19
N GLY A 143 -10.03 -15.73 8.41
CA GLY A 143 -10.19 -17.13 7.98
C GLY A 143 -9.57 -17.45 6.62
N LEU A 144 -9.93 -18.61 6.06
CA LEU A 144 -9.42 -19.10 4.76
C LEU A 144 -10.10 -18.45 3.53
N GLY A 145 -11.26 -17.82 3.71
CA GLY A 145 -11.99 -17.11 2.64
C GLY A 145 -11.47 -15.69 2.40
N SER A 146 -11.46 -15.24 1.16
CA SER A 146 -10.98 -13.89 0.81
C SER A 146 -11.93 -12.77 1.25
N ASP A 147 -13.18 -13.11 1.55
CA ASP A 147 -14.22 -12.25 2.12
C ASP A 147 -14.17 -12.23 3.66
N ALA A 148 -13.40 -13.11 4.29
CA ALA A 148 -13.40 -13.26 5.74
C ALA A 148 -12.88 -12.01 6.48
N VAL A 149 -12.01 -11.22 5.84
CA VAL A 149 -11.56 -9.91 6.34
C VAL A 149 -12.71 -8.93 6.49
N LEU A 150 -13.78 -9.08 5.70
CA LEU A 150 -14.94 -8.19 5.73
C LEU A 150 -15.92 -8.53 6.85
N ARG A 151 -15.75 -9.69 7.49
CA ARG A 151 -16.59 -10.11 8.63
C ARG A 151 -16.08 -9.55 9.96
N GLU A 152 -14.86 -9.01 9.96
CA GLU A 152 -14.24 -8.36 11.12
C GLU A 152 -14.66 -6.88 11.13
N ALA A 153 -15.79 -6.56 11.78
CA ALA A 153 -16.38 -5.21 11.78
C ALA A 153 -15.36 -4.11 12.18
N ASP A 154 -14.56 -4.38 13.22
CA ASP A 154 -13.50 -3.48 13.70
C ASP A 154 -12.41 -3.22 12.65
N THR A 155 -12.12 -4.17 11.75
CA THR A 155 -11.15 -3.97 10.65
C THR A 155 -11.69 -2.98 9.62
N ILE A 156 -12.98 -3.08 9.25
CA ILE A 156 -13.59 -2.16 8.29
C ILE A 156 -13.66 -0.75 8.88
N GLU A 157 -14.08 -0.62 10.14
CA GLU A 157 -14.17 0.68 10.82
C GLU A 157 -12.81 1.37 10.88
N ARG A 158 -11.76 0.67 11.35
CA ARG A 158 -10.39 1.23 11.39
C ARG A 158 -9.84 1.58 10.01
N ALA A 159 -10.18 0.80 8.99
CA ALA A 159 -9.77 1.12 7.62
C ALA A 159 -10.47 2.37 7.08
N LYS A 160 -11.76 2.57 7.42
CA LYS A 160 -12.49 3.80 7.07
C LYS A 160 -11.93 5.01 7.80
N GLU A 161 -11.64 4.89 9.09
CA GLU A 161 -10.99 5.97 9.85
C GLU A 161 -9.64 6.36 9.25
N LEU A 162 -8.81 5.38 8.88
CA LEU A 162 -7.52 5.64 8.23
C LEU A 162 -7.71 6.33 6.87
N LEU A 163 -8.74 5.94 6.11
CA LEU A 163 -9.09 6.62 4.86
C LEU A 163 -9.55 8.06 5.10
N GLU A 164 -10.32 8.33 6.15
CA GLU A 164 -10.72 9.69 6.52
C GLU A 164 -9.52 10.56 6.88
N GLN A 165 -8.56 10.01 7.64
CA GLN A 165 -7.29 10.68 7.93
C GLN A 165 -6.52 10.99 6.62
N LEU A 166 -6.46 10.03 5.70
CA LEU A 166 -5.84 10.23 4.39
C LEU A 166 -6.53 11.35 3.59
N VAL A 167 -7.86 11.36 3.57
CA VAL A 167 -8.64 12.39 2.88
C VAL A 167 -8.38 13.78 3.46
N GLN A 168 -8.29 13.90 4.79
CA GLN A 168 -7.94 15.16 5.45
C GLN A 168 -6.56 15.65 5.03
N GLU A 169 -5.56 14.76 5.00
CA GLU A 169 -4.20 15.09 4.58
C GLU A 169 -4.10 15.48 3.09
N VAL A 170 -4.90 14.85 2.23
CA VAL A 170 -4.97 15.24 0.80
C VAL A 170 -5.64 16.60 0.64
N LYS A 171 -6.68 16.92 1.43
CA LYS A 171 -7.31 18.25 1.43
C LYS A 171 -6.38 19.34 1.94
N ALA A 172 -5.51 19.04 2.91
CA ALA A 172 -4.56 19.99 3.45
C ALA A 172 -3.35 20.24 2.52
N ALA A 173 -3.07 19.31 1.60
CA ALA A 173 -1.94 19.39 0.68
C ALA A 173 -2.27 20.04 -0.68
N GLY A 174 -3.57 20.19 -1.00
CA GLY A 174 -4.05 20.83 -2.23
C GLY A 174 -4.48 22.27 -1.98
#